data_AF-A0A533HQV7-F1
#
_entry.id   AF-A0A533HQV7-F1
#
_cell.length_a   1.000
_cell.length_b   1.000
_cell.length_c   1.000
_cell.angle_alpha   90.00
_cell.angle_beta   90.00
_cell.angle_gamma   90.00
#
_symmetry.space_group_name_H-M   'P 1'
#
loop_
_entity.id
_entity.type
_entity.pdbx_description
1 polymer ?
#
loop_
_entity_poly.entity_id
_entity_poly.type
_entity_poly.pdbx_seq_one_letter_code
_entity_poly.pdbx_strand_id
1 'polypeptide(L)'
;MEDKLILNLNQSLKKGFIDKNLTNESNLTPKLLVNNKNQNVLTSIINELEKCCSFFISVAFITESGLASLKTIFNDLNRKGIKGKLITSNYLGFNTPKMYRELLKLENIEVRLTDVEGFHAKGYIFDHKDYSSMIIGSSNLTSTAMKINYEHNILLSTHKNGELIYNLKNQFEVLWENSISLNSQWVNDYEETFESKLYKDFLKINREQNHLVNRFKKSNEIQPNIMQEEALMSLKKLRNSGEKKGLVISATGTGKTILCALDVRNYNPQKFLFIVHNEGILKKAMKEFKKVFPFNQETDFGFYTGKYKDIEAKYLFATIQTLSNNNNYEIFDKKEFDYIVFDEAHRTDASTYQIIMNYFRPNFMLGMTATPERTDEGNIFELFDNNVAYEIRLPKALESDILC
;
A
#
# COMPACT_ATOMS: atom_id res chain seq x y z
N MET A 1 -33.73 -33.08 -8.78
CA MET A 1 -32.60 -32.30 -8.21
C MET A 1 -32.84 -30.81 -8.45
N GLU A 2 -33.22 -30.44 -9.67
CA GLU A 2 -33.64 -29.10 -10.07
C GLU A 2 -34.84 -28.55 -9.26
N ASP A 3 -35.89 -29.33 -9.01
CA ASP A 3 -37.03 -28.89 -8.19
C ASP A 3 -36.64 -28.48 -6.76
N LYS A 4 -35.65 -29.18 -6.17
CA LYS A 4 -35.13 -28.86 -4.84
C LYS A 4 -34.30 -27.56 -4.85
N LEU A 5 -33.54 -27.32 -5.92
CA LEU A 5 -32.79 -26.08 -6.10
C LEU A 5 -33.75 -24.89 -6.26
N ILE A 6 -34.77 -25.00 -7.10
CA ILE A 6 -35.78 -23.95 -7.31
C ILE A 6 -36.50 -23.65 -6.00
N LEU A 7 -36.90 -24.67 -5.24
CA LEU A 7 -37.51 -24.49 -3.92
C LEU A 7 -36.59 -23.72 -2.96
N ASN A 8 -35.32 -24.12 -2.87
CA ASN A 8 -34.32 -23.46 -2.02
C ASN A 8 -34.05 -22.02 -2.44
N LEU A 9 -33.97 -21.75 -3.75
CA LEU A 9 -33.80 -20.39 -4.29
C LEU A 9 -35.03 -19.53 -3.97
N ASN A 10 -36.24 -20.03 -4.15
CA ASN A 10 -37.47 -19.31 -3.82
C ASN A 10 -37.54 -18.96 -2.32
N GLN A 11 -37.20 -19.90 -1.44
CA GLN A 11 -37.13 -19.64 0.00
C GLN A 11 -36.04 -18.60 0.34
N SER A 12 -34.88 -18.68 -0.32
CA SER A 12 -33.76 -17.75 -0.17
C SER A 12 -34.11 -16.33 -0.60
N LEU A 13 -34.78 -16.19 -1.75
CA LEU A 13 -35.24 -14.91 -2.27
C LEU A 13 -36.28 -14.28 -1.34
N LYS A 14 -37.28 -15.07 -0.91
CA LYS A 14 -38.29 -14.59 0.05
C LYS A 14 -37.64 -14.13 1.35
N LYS A 15 -36.70 -14.91 1.91
CA LYS A 15 -36.00 -14.52 3.14
C LYS A 15 -35.14 -13.26 2.97
N GLY A 16 -34.34 -13.21 1.89
CA GLY A 16 -33.37 -12.14 1.66
C GLY A 16 -33.98 -10.81 1.24
N PHE A 17 -35.09 -10.84 0.50
CA PHE A 17 -35.67 -9.64 -0.12
C PHE A 17 -37.08 -9.28 0.37
N ILE A 18 -37.80 -10.18 1.03
CA ILE A 18 -39.21 -9.95 1.43
C ILE A 18 -39.39 -10.00 2.95
N ASP A 19 -38.99 -11.09 3.62
CA ASP A 19 -39.19 -11.26 5.07
C ASP A 19 -38.03 -12.02 5.74
N LYS A 20 -37.25 -11.28 6.54
CA LYS A 20 -36.09 -11.80 7.30
C LYS A 20 -36.44 -12.90 8.31
N ASN A 21 -37.70 -13.01 8.74
CA ASN A 21 -38.14 -13.96 9.77
C ASN A 21 -38.41 -15.35 9.22
N LEU A 22 -38.43 -15.51 7.89
CA LEU A 22 -38.62 -16.82 7.26
C LEU A 22 -37.41 -17.73 7.56
N THR A 23 -37.69 -19.00 7.87
CA THR A 23 -36.68 -20.04 8.03
C THR A 23 -36.24 -20.54 6.67
N ASN A 24 -34.93 -20.70 6.50
CA ASN A 24 -34.32 -21.27 5.30
C ASN A 24 -32.98 -21.88 5.72
N GLU A 25 -32.79 -23.17 5.46
CA GLU A 25 -31.54 -23.88 5.74
C GLU A 25 -30.53 -23.80 4.59
N SER A 26 -30.94 -23.24 3.45
CA SER A 26 -30.07 -23.16 2.27
C SER A 26 -29.10 -21.98 2.34
N ASN A 27 -27.89 -22.21 1.83
CA ASN A 27 -26.82 -21.21 1.77
C ASN A 27 -26.96 -20.20 0.62
N LEU A 28 -28.11 -20.17 -0.07
CA LEU A 28 -28.35 -19.36 -1.28
C LEU A 28 -28.99 -17.99 -0.98
N THR A 29 -29.20 -17.67 0.30
CA THR A 29 -29.75 -16.37 0.72
C THR A 29 -28.73 -15.26 0.41
N PRO A 30 -29.15 -14.12 -0.17
CA PRO A 30 -28.30 -12.95 -0.35
C PRO A 30 -27.55 -12.57 0.93
N LYS A 31 -26.26 -12.20 0.81
CA LYS A 31 -25.44 -11.80 1.95
C LYS A 31 -24.76 -10.47 1.70
N LEU A 32 -24.80 -9.60 2.71
CA LEU A 32 -23.92 -8.44 2.78
C LEU A 32 -22.55 -8.90 3.28
N LEU A 33 -21.53 -8.71 2.46
CA LEU A 33 -20.14 -9.02 2.79
C LEU A 33 -19.42 -7.73 3.19
N VAL A 34 -18.94 -7.70 4.43
CA VAL A 34 -18.16 -6.62 5.03
C VAL A 34 -16.94 -7.21 5.71
N ASN A 35 -15.86 -6.44 5.84
CA ASN A 35 -14.73 -6.83 6.67
C ASN A 35 -14.99 -6.44 8.13
N ASN A 36 -14.99 -7.43 9.01
CA ASN A 36 -15.06 -7.24 10.45
C ASN A 36 -14.26 -8.36 11.16
N LYS A 37 -14.28 -8.38 12.50
CA LYS A 37 -13.51 -9.37 13.28
C LYS A 37 -13.90 -10.83 13.03
N ASN A 38 -15.12 -11.09 12.55
CA ASN A 38 -15.69 -12.43 12.42
C ASN A 38 -15.75 -12.91 10.97
N GLN A 39 -15.76 -12.01 9.99
CA GLN A 39 -15.86 -12.33 8.57
C GLN A 39 -15.12 -11.29 7.72
N ASN A 40 -14.64 -11.72 6.55
CA ASN A 40 -14.09 -10.84 5.55
C ASN A 40 -14.49 -11.29 4.13
N VAL A 41 -14.31 -10.39 3.18
CA VAL A 41 -14.69 -10.62 1.77
C VAL A 41 -13.85 -11.76 1.17
N LEU A 42 -12.56 -11.85 1.53
CA LEU A 42 -11.68 -12.92 1.05
C LEU A 42 -12.24 -14.31 1.35
N THR A 43 -12.69 -14.57 2.57
CA THR A 43 -13.24 -15.87 2.97
C THR A 43 -14.45 -16.24 2.11
N SER A 44 -15.28 -15.28 1.74
CA SER A 44 -16.43 -15.53 0.86
C SER A 44 -15.99 -15.83 -0.57
N ILE A 45 -15.02 -15.08 -1.11
CA ILE A 45 -14.44 -15.36 -2.44
C ILE A 45 -13.82 -16.76 -2.48
N ILE A 46 -13.04 -17.15 -1.47
CA ILE A 46 -12.44 -18.49 -1.38
C ILE A 46 -13.53 -19.57 -1.34
N ASN A 47 -14.55 -19.40 -0.49
CA ASN A 47 -15.64 -20.36 -0.37
C ASN A 47 -16.41 -20.58 -1.68
N GLU A 48 -16.57 -19.55 -2.51
CA GLU A 48 -17.22 -19.66 -3.81
C GLU A 48 -16.29 -20.29 -4.86
N LEU A 49 -15.01 -19.89 -4.88
CA LEU A 49 -13.98 -20.49 -5.74
C LEU A 49 -13.84 -22.00 -5.53
N GLU A 50 -13.80 -22.46 -4.28
CA GLU A 50 -13.65 -23.88 -3.96
C GLU A 50 -14.79 -24.77 -4.48
N LYS A 51 -15.97 -24.19 -4.72
CA LYS A 51 -17.21 -24.89 -5.13
C LYS A 51 -17.57 -24.65 -6.60
N CYS A 52 -16.86 -23.78 -7.30
CA CYS A 52 -17.17 -23.43 -8.67
C CYS A 52 -16.65 -24.49 -9.68
N CYS A 53 -17.21 -24.49 -10.87
CA CYS A 53 -16.75 -25.23 -12.04
C CYS A 53 -16.04 -24.31 -13.05
N SER A 54 -16.31 -23.01 -12.99
CA SER A 54 -15.60 -21.94 -13.69
C SER A 54 -15.86 -20.60 -13.01
N PHE A 55 -15.00 -19.61 -13.26
CA PHE A 55 -15.15 -18.29 -12.65
C PHE A 55 -14.72 -17.15 -13.59
N PHE A 56 -15.31 -15.98 -13.38
CA PHE A 56 -15.03 -14.75 -14.11
C PHE A 56 -14.76 -13.64 -13.11
N ILE A 57 -13.65 -12.93 -13.27
CA ILE A 57 -13.26 -11.82 -12.41
C ILE A 57 -13.13 -10.58 -13.27
N SER A 58 -13.84 -9.51 -12.94
CA SER A 58 -13.74 -8.21 -13.59
C SER A 58 -13.43 -7.16 -12.52
N VAL A 59 -12.15 -6.84 -12.38
CA VAL A 59 -11.66 -5.96 -11.31
C VAL A 59 -10.67 -4.94 -11.86
N ALA A 60 -10.87 -3.67 -11.49
CA ALA A 60 -10.03 -2.58 -11.94
C ALA A 60 -8.60 -2.67 -11.38
N PHE A 61 -8.48 -2.96 -10.08
CA PHE A 61 -7.21 -2.91 -9.36
C PHE A 61 -6.83 -4.24 -8.75
N ILE A 62 -5.58 -4.62 -8.95
CA ILE A 62 -4.99 -5.86 -8.45
C ILE A 62 -3.65 -5.55 -7.82
N THR A 63 -3.42 -6.06 -6.61
CA THR A 63 -2.10 -5.97 -5.95
C THR A 63 -1.48 -7.35 -5.83
N GLU A 64 -0.14 -7.42 -5.78
CA GLU A 64 0.61 -8.65 -5.53
C GLU A 64 0.14 -9.37 -4.26
N SER A 65 -0.11 -8.62 -3.18
CA SER A 65 -0.59 -9.16 -1.90
C SER A 65 -2.02 -9.72 -1.97
N GLY A 66 -2.90 -9.07 -2.75
CA GLY A 66 -4.26 -9.56 -3.00
C GLY A 66 -4.22 -10.85 -3.79
N LEU A 67 -3.46 -10.87 -4.87
CA LEU A 67 -3.27 -12.06 -5.71
C LEU A 67 -2.64 -13.21 -4.91
N ALA A 68 -1.60 -12.94 -4.13
CA ALA A 68 -0.94 -13.94 -3.29
C ALA A 68 -1.91 -14.64 -2.32
N SER A 69 -2.93 -13.93 -1.83
CA SER A 69 -3.96 -14.50 -0.95
C SER A 69 -4.84 -15.56 -1.63
N LEU A 70 -4.88 -15.60 -2.97
CA LEU A 70 -5.67 -16.56 -3.76
C LEU A 70 -4.82 -17.57 -4.56
N LYS A 71 -3.49 -17.40 -4.62
CA LYS A 71 -2.61 -18.25 -5.44
C LYS A 71 -2.75 -19.74 -5.17
N THR A 72 -2.80 -20.14 -3.90
CA THR A 72 -2.97 -21.55 -3.52
C THR A 72 -4.29 -22.11 -4.04
N ILE A 73 -5.38 -21.34 -3.88
CA ILE A 73 -6.70 -21.74 -4.37
C ILE A 73 -6.71 -21.86 -5.89
N PHE A 74 -6.14 -20.89 -6.61
CA PHE A 74 -6.05 -20.97 -8.08
C PHE A 74 -5.24 -22.16 -8.56
N ASN A 75 -4.14 -22.49 -7.88
CA ASN A 75 -3.35 -23.67 -8.19
C ASN A 75 -4.12 -24.98 -7.93
N ASP A 76 -4.89 -25.05 -6.85
CA ASP A 76 -5.74 -26.22 -6.56
C ASP A 76 -6.89 -26.35 -7.58
N LEU A 77 -7.43 -25.24 -8.07
CA LEU A 77 -8.38 -25.23 -9.17
C LEU A 77 -7.75 -25.67 -10.49
N ASN A 78 -6.51 -25.26 -10.79
CA ASN A 78 -5.76 -25.72 -11.96
C ASN A 78 -5.61 -27.25 -11.95
N ARG A 79 -5.23 -27.82 -10.81
CA ARG A 79 -5.12 -29.29 -10.63
C ARG A 79 -6.44 -30.02 -10.85
N LYS A 80 -7.58 -29.37 -10.58
CA LYS A 80 -8.92 -29.89 -10.85
C LYS A 80 -9.40 -29.65 -12.29
N GLY A 81 -8.60 -29.01 -13.14
CA GLY A 81 -8.97 -28.63 -14.50
C GLY A 81 -9.98 -27.48 -14.58
N ILE A 82 -10.19 -26.74 -13.47
CA ILE A 82 -11.12 -25.61 -13.41
C ILE A 82 -10.41 -24.36 -13.92
N LYS A 83 -11.00 -23.76 -14.96
CA LYS A 83 -10.47 -22.56 -15.62
C LYS A 83 -11.22 -21.30 -15.21
N GLY A 84 -10.52 -20.17 -15.25
CA GLY A 84 -11.07 -18.85 -15.00
C GLY A 84 -10.75 -17.85 -16.10
N LYS A 85 -11.54 -16.78 -16.16
CA LYS A 85 -11.29 -15.60 -16.97
C LYS A 85 -11.12 -14.38 -16.05
N LEU A 86 -10.11 -13.55 -16.29
CA LEU A 86 -9.87 -12.32 -15.54
C LEU A 86 -9.73 -11.14 -16.49
N ILE A 87 -10.55 -10.10 -16.31
CA ILE A 87 -10.39 -8.80 -16.97
C ILE A 87 -9.90 -7.80 -15.94
N THR A 88 -8.87 -7.06 -16.32
CA THR A 88 -8.41 -5.86 -15.60
C THR A 88 -8.05 -4.76 -16.59
N SER A 89 -7.54 -3.64 -16.09
CA SER A 89 -7.08 -2.52 -16.92
C SER A 89 -5.76 -1.98 -16.36
N ASN A 90 -5.08 -1.16 -17.15
CA ASN A 90 -3.99 -0.31 -16.66
C ASN A 90 -4.50 1.06 -16.17
N TYR A 91 -5.79 1.18 -15.84
CA TYR A 91 -6.40 2.43 -15.38
C TYR A 91 -5.57 3.07 -14.26
N LEU A 92 -5.27 4.36 -14.43
CA LEU A 92 -4.41 5.18 -13.56
C LEU A 92 -2.97 4.66 -13.35
N GLY A 93 -2.54 3.61 -14.03
CA GLY A 93 -1.24 2.97 -13.75
C GLY A 93 -1.18 2.30 -12.38
N PHE A 94 -2.31 1.91 -11.80
CA PHE A 94 -2.35 1.27 -10.48
C PHE A 94 -1.62 -0.09 -10.46
N ASN A 95 -1.91 -0.89 -11.48
CA ASN A 95 -1.39 -2.25 -11.63
C ASN A 95 0.09 -2.21 -12.05
N THR A 96 0.98 -2.79 -11.24
CA THR A 96 2.44 -2.78 -11.50
C THR A 96 2.84 -3.80 -12.56
N PRO A 97 3.95 -3.58 -13.30
CA PRO A 97 4.50 -4.60 -14.20
C PRO A 97 4.75 -5.94 -13.50
N LYS A 98 5.29 -5.91 -12.27
CA LYS A 98 5.48 -7.09 -11.43
C LYS A 98 4.17 -7.84 -11.16
N MET A 99 3.09 -7.14 -10.86
CA MET A 99 1.77 -7.77 -10.67
C MET A 99 1.30 -8.49 -11.94
N TYR A 100 1.44 -7.87 -13.12
CA TYR A 100 1.10 -8.52 -14.39
C TYR A 100 1.97 -9.76 -14.67
N ARG A 101 3.26 -9.73 -14.30
CA ARG A 101 4.12 -10.93 -14.36
C ARG A 101 3.63 -12.05 -13.44
N GLU A 102 3.11 -11.71 -12.26
CA GLU A 102 2.50 -12.72 -11.37
C GLU A 102 1.21 -13.30 -11.92
N LEU A 103 0.40 -12.51 -12.64
CA LEU A 103 -0.78 -13.00 -13.34
C LEU A 103 -0.44 -13.97 -14.48
N LEU A 104 0.63 -13.70 -15.25
CA LEU A 104 1.10 -14.59 -16.32
C LEU A 104 1.52 -15.99 -15.82
N LYS A 105 1.81 -16.15 -14.53
CA LYS A 105 2.17 -17.45 -13.93
C LYS A 105 0.96 -18.36 -13.68
N LEU A 106 -0.27 -17.85 -13.82
CA LEU A 106 -1.50 -18.58 -13.51
C LEU A 106 -2.01 -19.33 -14.74
N GLU A 107 -1.62 -20.59 -14.88
CA GLU A 107 -1.90 -21.40 -16.09
C GLU A 107 -3.40 -21.64 -16.37
N ASN A 108 -4.24 -21.67 -15.32
CA ASN A 108 -5.67 -21.91 -15.46
C ASN A 108 -6.50 -20.63 -15.65
N ILE A 109 -5.89 -19.46 -15.66
CA ILE A 109 -6.59 -18.18 -15.74
C ILE A 109 -6.16 -17.46 -17.01
N GLU A 110 -7.09 -17.29 -17.94
CA GLU A 110 -6.87 -16.36 -19.06
C GLU A 110 -7.04 -14.94 -18.55
N VAL A 111 -6.06 -14.08 -18.81
CA VAL A 111 -6.06 -12.69 -18.35
C VAL A 111 -6.14 -11.77 -19.56
N ARG A 112 -7.08 -10.84 -19.54
CA ARG A 112 -7.22 -9.80 -20.55
C ARG A 112 -7.20 -8.41 -19.96
N LEU A 113 -6.77 -7.46 -20.78
CA LEU A 113 -6.64 -6.05 -20.46
C LEU A 113 -7.63 -5.26 -21.30
N THR A 114 -8.44 -4.46 -20.63
CA THR A 114 -9.37 -3.54 -21.27
C THR A 114 -8.84 -2.12 -21.21
N ASP A 115 -9.04 -1.39 -22.32
CA ASP A 115 -8.75 0.04 -22.43
C ASP A 115 -10.03 0.89 -22.30
N VAL A 116 -11.13 0.29 -21.81
CA VAL A 116 -12.36 1.03 -21.54
C VAL A 116 -12.08 2.14 -20.52
N GLU A 117 -12.35 3.37 -20.94
CA GLU A 117 -12.16 4.55 -20.10
C GLU A 117 -13.00 4.45 -18.83
N GLY A 118 -12.37 4.73 -17.68
CA GLY A 118 -13.04 4.66 -16.38
C GLY A 118 -13.42 3.24 -15.95
N PHE A 119 -12.76 2.20 -16.46
CA PHE A 119 -12.98 0.83 -16.00
C PHE A 119 -12.72 0.71 -14.49
N HIS A 120 -13.81 0.69 -13.72
CA HIS A 120 -13.79 0.65 -12.27
C HIS A 120 -14.66 -0.49 -11.72
N ALA A 121 -14.87 -1.56 -12.49
CA ALA A 121 -15.65 -2.72 -12.04
C ALA A 121 -14.97 -3.44 -10.86
N LYS A 122 -15.79 -4.05 -10.00
CA LYS A 122 -15.39 -5.03 -8.97
C LYS A 122 -16.43 -6.14 -8.90
N GLY A 123 -16.34 -7.05 -9.86
CA GLY A 123 -17.25 -8.17 -10.00
C GLY A 123 -16.51 -9.49 -9.96
N TYR A 124 -17.05 -10.43 -9.19
CA TYR A 124 -16.60 -11.82 -9.13
C TYR A 124 -17.80 -12.71 -9.41
N ILE A 125 -17.71 -13.57 -10.41
CA ILE A 125 -18.79 -14.45 -10.85
C ILE A 125 -18.29 -15.89 -10.79
N PHE A 126 -19.09 -16.77 -10.21
CA PHE A 126 -18.75 -18.18 -10.03
C PHE A 126 -19.88 -19.03 -10.59
N ASP A 127 -19.56 -19.92 -11.52
CA ASP A 127 -20.50 -20.90 -12.02
C ASP A 127 -20.35 -22.19 -11.24
N HIS A 128 -21.46 -22.70 -10.73
CA HIS A 128 -21.54 -24.02 -10.12
C HIS A 128 -22.26 -24.98 -11.06
N LYS A 129 -22.35 -26.24 -10.63
CA LYS A 129 -23.00 -27.29 -11.41
C LYS A 129 -24.45 -26.96 -11.79
N ASP A 130 -25.23 -26.40 -10.86
CA ASP A 130 -26.67 -26.19 -11.05
C ASP A 130 -27.13 -24.72 -10.92
N TYR A 131 -26.26 -23.83 -10.45
CA TYR A 131 -26.57 -22.40 -10.21
C TYR A 131 -25.31 -21.55 -10.43
N SER A 132 -25.44 -20.23 -10.34
CA SER A 132 -24.31 -19.29 -10.34
C SER A 132 -24.37 -18.40 -9.10
N SER A 133 -23.22 -17.97 -8.62
CA SER A 133 -23.11 -16.93 -7.60
C SER A 133 -22.31 -15.75 -8.13
N MET A 134 -22.54 -14.58 -7.55
CA MET A 134 -21.85 -13.35 -7.91
C MET A 134 -21.60 -12.50 -6.66
N ILE A 135 -20.43 -11.88 -6.58
CA ILE A 135 -20.08 -10.87 -5.61
C ILE A 135 -19.85 -9.56 -6.36
N ILE A 136 -20.69 -8.56 -6.08
CA ILE A 136 -20.60 -7.23 -6.66
C ILE A 136 -20.48 -6.21 -5.52
N GLY A 137 -19.57 -5.24 -5.65
CA GLY A 137 -19.41 -4.20 -4.62
C GLY A 137 -18.22 -3.29 -4.82
N SER A 138 -17.59 -2.89 -3.71
CA SER A 138 -16.45 -1.98 -3.69
C SER A 138 -15.09 -2.68 -3.74
N SER A 139 -15.03 -4.00 -3.51
CA SER A 139 -13.76 -4.67 -3.22
C SER A 139 -12.97 -5.07 -4.46
N ASN A 140 -11.87 -4.35 -4.69
CA ASN A 140 -10.83 -4.73 -5.65
C ASN A 140 -10.03 -5.97 -5.17
N LEU A 141 -9.21 -6.55 -6.05
CA LEU A 141 -8.37 -7.70 -5.71
C LEU A 141 -7.09 -7.25 -4.98
N THR A 142 -7.29 -6.66 -3.80
CA THR A 142 -6.23 -6.18 -2.91
C THR A 142 -6.38 -6.78 -1.52
N SER A 143 -5.26 -7.02 -0.83
CA SER A 143 -5.32 -7.62 0.51
C SER A 143 -6.09 -6.73 1.50
N THR A 144 -5.98 -5.41 1.37
CA THR A 144 -6.70 -4.44 2.19
C THR A 144 -8.21 -4.45 1.90
N ALA A 145 -8.63 -4.38 0.64
CA ALA A 145 -10.05 -4.43 0.29
C ALA A 145 -10.69 -5.77 0.69
N MET A 146 -9.97 -6.88 0.57
CA MET A 146 -10.55 -8.18 0.90
C MET A 146 -10.55 -8.55 2.39
N LYS A 147 -9.78 -7.83 3.25
CA LYS A 147 -9.61 -8.20 4.68
C LYS A 147 -9.80 -7.08 5.69
N ILE A 148 -9.49 -5.83 5.34
CA ILE A 148 -9.27 -4.74 6.32
C ILE A 148 -10.23 -3.57 6.09
N ASN A 149 -10.32 -3.07 4.86
CA ASN A 149 -11.08 -1.88 4.54
C ASN A 149 -12.56 -2.05 4.88
N TYR A 150 -13.22 -0.94 5.22
CA TYR A 150 -14.67 -0.93 5.31
C TYR A 150 -15.25 -0.98 3.90
N GLU A 151 -15.85 -2.11 3.55
CA GLU A 151 -16.23 -2.48 2.19
C GLU A 151 -17.66 -2.97 2.18
N HIS A 152 -18.40 -2.66 1.11
CA HIS A 152 -19.75 -3.17 0.90
C HIS A 152 -19.78 -4.01 -0.36
N ASN A 153 -20.03 -5.30 -0.20
CA ASN A 153 -20.30 -6.19 -1.32
C ASN A 153 -21.55 -7.01 -1.05
N ILE A 154 -22.23 -7.41 -2.11
CA ILE A 154 -23.39 -8.29 -2.04
C ILE A 154 -23.04 -9.59 -2.74
N LEU A 155 -23.17 -10.70 -2.00
CA LEU A 155 -23.17 -12.04 -2.57
C LEU A 155 -24.62 -12.41 -2.93
N LEU A 156 -24.85 -12.71 -4.19
CA LEU A 156 -26.12 -13.20 -4.72
C LEU A 156 -25.94 -14.58 -5.32
N SER A 157 -26.87 -15.49 -5.04
CA SER A 157 -26.99 -16.78 -5.73
C SER A 157 -28.21 -16.74 -6.65
N THR A 158 -28.08 -17.31 -7.84
CA THR A 158 -29.13 -17.29 -8.87
C THR A 158 -29.13 -18.57 -9.67
N HIS A 159 -30.31 -18.95 -10.17
CA HIS A 159 -30.42 -19.99 -11.19
C HIS A 159 -29.62 -19.60 -12.45
N LYS A 160 -29.18 -20.60 -13.22
CA LYS A 160 -28.42 -20.39 -14.47
C LYS A 160 -29.17 -19.56 -15.51
N ASN A 161 -30.51 -19.66 -15.51
CA ASN A 161 -31.40 -18.87 -16.37
C ASN A 161 -31.87 -17.56 -15.71
N GLY A 162 -31.20 -17.10 -14.66
CA GLY A 162 -31.53 -15.81 -14.04
C GLY A 162 -31.16 -14.65 -14.94
N GLU A 163 -32.04 -13.65 -15.03
CA GLU A 163 -31.83 -12.48 -15.89
C GLU A 163 -30.59 -11.68 -15.48
N LEU A 164 -30.35 -11.49 -14.18
CA LEU A 164 -29.21 -10.72 -13.69
C LEU A 164 -27.87 -11.36 -14.09
N ILE A 165 -27.74 -12.69 -13.97
CA ILE A 165 -26.50 -13.37 -14.35
C ILE A 165 -26.31 -13.40 -15.87
N TYR A 166 -27.40 -13.52 -16.63
CA TYR A 166 -27.37 -13.41 -18.09
C TYR A 166 -26.81 -12.05 -18.52
N ASN A 167 -27.34 -10.96 -17.97
CA ASN A 167 -26.90 -9.59 -18.28
C ASN A 167 -25.43 -9.34 -17.87
N LEU A 168 -25.03 -9.78 -16.67
CA LEU A 168 -23.65 -9.63 -16.20
C LEU A 168 -22.66 -10.40 -17.07
N LYS A 169 -22.97 -11.63 -17.44
CA LYS A 169 -22.11 -12.43 -18.33
C LYS A 169 -22.04 -11.84 -19.72
N ASN A 170 -23.15 -11.37 -20.28
CA ASN A 170 -23.13 -10.71 -21.58
C ASN A 170 -22.25 -9.45 -21.57
N GLN A 171 -22.35 -8.61 -20.52
CA GLN A 171 -21.47 -7.45 -20.37
C GLN A 171 -20.01 -7.86 -20.24
N PHE A 172 -19.73 -8.93 -19.48
CA PHE A 172 -18.38 -9.48 -19.36
C PHE A 172 -17.84 -9.96 -20.71
N GLU A 173 -18.62 -10.71 -21.50
CA GLU A 173 -18.16 -11.23 -22.80
C GLU A 173 -17.96 -10.10 -23.82
N VAL A 174 -18.83 -9.08 -23.86
CA VAL A 174 -18.60 -7.88 -24.68
C VAL A 174 -17.29 -7.20 -24.29
N LEU A 175 -17.02 -7.06 -22.99
CA LEU A 175 -15.76 -6.50 -22.52
C LEU A 175 -14.57 -7.39 -22.90
N TRP A 176 -14.73 -8.71 -22.75
CA TRP A 176 -13.72 -9.73 -23.02
C TRP A 176 -13.27 -9.72 -24.49
N GLU A 177 -14.22 -9.68 -25.42
CA GLU A 177 -13.97 -9.65 -26.86
C GLU A 177 -13.24 -8.38 -27.30
N ASN A 178 -13.52 -7.25 -26.67
CA ASN A 178 -12.87 -5.96 -26.94
C ASN A 178 -11.57 -5.76 -26.14
N SER A 179 -11.13 -6.74 -25.36
CA SER A 179 -9.92 -6.67 -24.53
C SER A 179 -8.77 -7.45 -25.17
N ILE A 180 -7.53 -7.01 -24.91
CA ILE A 180 -6.32 -7.66 -25.40
C ILE A 180 -5.82 -8.74 -24.42
N SER A 181 -5.26 -9.83 -24.94
CA SER A 181 -4.70 -10.88 -24.09
C SER A 181 -3.39 -10.44 -23.45
N LEU A 182 -3.27 -10.62 -22.13
CA LEU A 182 -2.04 -10.34 -21.40
C LEU A 182 -0.95 -11.32 -21.85
N ASN A 183 0.21 -10.79 -22.24
CA ASN A 183 1.36 -11.57 -22.65
C ASN A 183 2.66 -10.87 -22.22
N SER A 184 3.78 -11.59 -22.27
CA SER A 184 5.08 -11.07 -21.83
C SER A 184 5.53 -9.84 -22.60
N GLN A 185 5.21 -9.73 -23.90
CA GLN A 185 5.55 -8.56 -24.70
C GLN A 185 4.84 -7.32 -24.18
N TRP A 186 3.53 -7.41 -23.97
CA TRP A 186 2.74 -6.31 -23.43
C TRP A 186 3.28 -5.82 -22.07
N VAL A 187 3.68 -6.74 -21.19
CA VAL A 187 4.23 -6.38 -19.88
C VAL A 187 5.55 -5.63 -19.99
N ASN A 188 6.42 -6.04 -20.92
CA ASN A 188 7.69 -5.36 -21.14
C ASN A 188 7.48 -3.95 -21.70
N ASP A 189 6.60 -3.80 -22.71
CA ASP A 189 6.24 -2.50 -23.29
C ASP A 189 5.60 -1.57 -22.24
N TYR A 190 4.77 -2.14 -21.37
CA TYR A 190 4.17 -1.41 -20.26
C TYR A 190 5.20 -0.99 -19.22
N GLU A 191 6.20 -1.82 -18.89
CA GLU A 191 7.24 -1.46 -17.92
C GLU A 191 8.05 -0.22 -18.34
N GLU A 192 8.44 -0.16 -19.62
CA GLU A 192 9.16 1.00 -20.17
C GLU A 192 8.34 2.30 -20.06
N THR A 193 7.05 2.23 -20.37
CA THR A 193 6.14 3.39 -20.28
C THR A 193 5.74 3.72 -18.84
N PHE A 194 5.65 2.71 -17.97
CA PHE A 194 5.36 2.84 -16.55
C PHE A 194 6.47 3.62 -15.85
N GLU A 195 7.75 3.25 -16.01
CA GLU A 195 8.87 3.99 -15.42
C GLU A 195 8.96 5.44 -15.91
N SER A 196 8.71 5.67 -17.20
CA SER A 196 8.65 7.01 -17.80
C SER A 196 7.50 7.86 -17.25
N LYS A 197 6.32 7.25 -17.07
CA LYS A 197 5.14 7.91 -16.49
C LYS A 197 5.35 8.20 -15.00
N LEU A 198 5.87 7.25 -14.23
CA LEU A 198 6.27 7.45 -12.84
C LEU A 198 7.22 8.64 -12.70
N TYR A 199 8.21 8.73 -13.59
CA TYR A 199 9.17 9.84 -13.62
C TYR A 199 8.51 11.17 -14.06
N LYS A 200 7.59 11.16 -15.02
CA LYS A 200 6.87 12.36 -15.48
C LYS A 200 5.84 12.86 -14.47
N ASP A 201 5.09 11.99 -13.84
CA ASP A 201 4.14 12.31 -12.77
C ASP A 201 4.90 12.82 -11.55
N PHE A 202 6.04 12.21 -11.23
CA PHE A 202 6.98 12.74 -10.27
C PHE A 202 7.45 14.17 -10.61
N LEU A 203 7.81 14.44 -11.87
CA LEU A 203 8.21 15.78 -12.31
C LEU A 203 7.04 16.78 -12.35
N LYS A 204 5.82 16.35 -12.68
CA LYS A 204 4.60 17.17 -12.65
C LYS A 204 4.21 17.54 -11.23
N ILE A 205 4.19 16.58 -10.30
CA ILE A 205 3.98 16.84 -8.87
C ILE A 205 5.00 17.86 -8.36
N ASN A 206 6.27 17.70 -8.71
CA ASN A 206 7.31 18.68 -8.36
C ASN A 206 7.10 20.05 -9.02
N ARG A 207 6.63 20.12 -10.28
CA ARG A 207 6.37 21.39 -10.98
C ARG A 207 5.12 22.11 -10.49
N GLU A 208 4.02 21.40 -10.24
CA GLU A 208 2.78 21.96 -9.70
C GLU A 208 2.95 22.38 -8.24
N GLN A 209 3.72 21.63 -7.44
CA GLN A 209 4.14 22.10 -6.12
C GLN A 209 5.02 23.36 -6.23
N ASN A 210 5.93 23.45 -7.20
CA ASN A 210 6.71 24.68 -7.42
C ASN A 210 5.85 25.86 -7.92
N HIS A 211 4.74 25.63 -8.63
CA HIS A 211 3.81 26.67 -9.05
C HIS A 211 2.82 27.08 -7.94
N LEU A 212 2.38 26.17 -7.07
CA LEU A 212 1.58 26.48 -5.89
C LEU A 212 2.42 27.17 -4.80
N VAL A 213 3.69 26.77 -4.62
CA VAL A 213 4.67 27.47 -3.75
C VAL A 213 4.91 28.91 -4.21
N ASN A 214 4.79 29.21 -5.51
CA ASN A 214 4.88 30.59 -6.01
C ASN A 214 3.58 31.40 -5.86
N ARG A 215 2.41 30.78 -5.65
CA ARG A 215 1.13 31.48 -5.36
C ARG A 215 0.87 31.66 -3.86
N PHE A 216 1.43 30.82 -2.98
CA PHE A 216 1.25 30.90 -1.53
C PHE A 216 2.38 31.65 -0.79
N LYS A 217 2.92 32.72 -1.39
CA LYS A 217 3.62 33.78 -0.62
C LYS A 217 2.61 34.59 0.20
N LYS A 218 1.96 33.96 1.19
CA LYS A 218 1.25 34.67 2.28
C LYS A 218 0.89 33.84 3.52
N SER A 219 1.47 32.66 3.72
CA SER A 219 1.49 31.99 5.04
C SER A 219 2.85 31.32 5.23
N ASN A 220 3.62 31.74 6.23
CA ASN A 220 5.02 31.36 6.43
C ASN A 220 5.25 29.90 6.87
N GLU A 221 4.25 29.01 6.87
CA GLU A 221 4.40 27.64 7.36
C GLU A 221 4.21 26.60 6.27
N ILE A 222 5.19 25.70 6.12
CA ILE A 222 5.06 24.48 5.31
C ILE A 222 3.99 23.58 5.96
N GLN A 223 2.99 23.23 5.16
CA GLN A 223 1.94 22.28 5.51
C GLN A 223 2.23 20.90 4.87
N PRO A 224 1.90 19.79 5.56
CA PRO A 224 1.98 18.45 4.98
C PRO A 224 1.03 18.32 3.78
N ASN A 225 1.41 17.51 2.79
CA ASN A 225 0.44 16.99 1.83
C ASN A 225 -0.32 15.79 2.43
N ILE A 226 -1.41 15.36 1.80
CA ILE A 226 -2.28 14.28 2.30
C ILE A 226 -1.50 13.00 2.63
N MET A 227 -0.55 12.59 1.79
CA MET A 227 0.26 11.39 2.05
C MET A 227 1.17 11.57 3.27
N GLN A 228 1.71 12.77 3.44
CA GLN A 228 2.49 13.13 4.62
C GLN A 228 1.58 13.17 5.86
N GLU A 229 0.36 13.69 5.77
CA GLU A 229 -0.61 13.67 6.88
C GLU A 229 -0.91 12.24 7.33
N GLU A 230 -1.17 11.32 6.41
CA GLU A 230 -1.38 9.90 6.75
C GLU A 230 -0.16 9.29 7.44
N ALA A 231 1.04 9.54 6.90
CA ALA A 231 2.28 9.05 7.49
C ALA A 231 2.49 9.62 8.91
N LEU A 232 2.24 10.92 9.11
CA LEU A 232 2.33 11.59 10.41
C LEU A 232 1.31 11.05 11.41
N MET A 233 0.07 10.77 10.97
CA MET A 233 -0.95 10.16 11.82
C MET A 233 -0.55 8.74 12.23
N SER A 234 0.01 7.96 11.32
CA SER A 234 0.46 6.60 11.62
C SER A 234 1.63 6.59 12.61
N LEU A 235 2.62 7.47 12.39
CA LEU A 235 3.74 7.68 13.32
C LEU A 235 3.27 8.11 14.71
N LYS A 236 2.28 9.00 14.79
CA LYS A 236 1.66 9.40 16.05
C LYS A 236 0.96 8.23 16.75
N LYS A 237 0.19 7.42 16.02
CA LYS A 237 -0.47 6.22 16.57
C LYS A 237 0.54 5.22 17.11
N LEU A 238 1.62 4.97 16.36
CA LEU A 238 2.69 4.06 16.76
C LEU A 238 3.36 4.51 18.07
N ARG A 239 3.67 5.81 18.21
CA ARG A 239 4.18 6.35 19.47
C ARG A 239 3.18 6.23 20.62
N ASN A 240 1.90 6.48 20.35
CA ASN A 240 0.84 6.39 21.36
C ASN A 240 0.58 4.96 21.85
N SER A 241 0.89 3.93 21.05
CA SER A 241 0.82 2.53 21.49
C SER A 241 2.01 2.09 22.35
N GLY A 242 2.96 2.99 22.61
CA GLY A 242 4.13 2.73 23.46
C GLY A 242 5.36 2.25 22.69
N GLU A 243 5.25 2.07 21.37
CA GLU A 243 6.36 1.64 20.52
C GLU A 243 7.48 2.68 20.51
N LYS A 244 8.72 2.19 20.56
CA LYS A 244 9.93 3.01 20.63
C LYS A 244 10.68 3.12 19.32
N LYS A 245 10.31 2.32 18.33
CA LYS A 245 10.93 2.30 17.01
C LYS A 245 9.87 2.22 15.93
N GLY A 246 10.13 2.84 14.78
CA GLY A 246 9.30 2.73 13.60
C GLY A 246 10.11 2.86 12.31
N LEU A 247 9.56 2.31 11.23
CA LEU A 247 10.14 2.36 9.88
C LEU A 247 9.13 2.98 8.91
N VAL A 248 9.55 4.01 8.19
CA VAL A 248 8.82 4.58 7.05
C VAL A 248 9.50 4.16 5.76
N ILE A 249 8.73 3.49 4.90
CA ILE A 249 9.17 3.09 3.56
C ILE A 249 8.58 4.09 2.58
N SER A 250 9.44 4.76 1.82
CA SER A 250 9.04 5.87 0.97
C SER A 250 9.97 6.03 -0.23
N ALA A 251 9.35 5.99 -1.41
CA ALA A 251 10.05 6.12 -2.69
C ALA A 251 10.85 7.43 -2.75
N THR A 252 11.97 7.41 -3.48
CA THR A 252 12.83 8.58 -3.64
C THR A 252 12.04 9.76 -4.20
N GLY A 253 12.32 10.95 -3.65
CA GLY A 253 11.68 12.18 -4.08
C GLY A 253 10.25 12.44 -3.59
N THR A 254 9.60 11.54 -2.85
CA THR A 254 8.27 11.77 -2.25
C THR A 254 8.29 12.70 -1.02
N GLY A 255 9.37 13.49 -0.87
CA GLY A 255 9.49 14.46 0.21
C GLY A 255 9.84 13.86 1.58
N LYS A 256 10.56 12.72 1.66
CA LYS A 256 10.99 12.08 2.93
C LYS A 256 11.57 13.06 3.94
N THR A 257 12.46 13.93 3.50
CA THR A 257 13.10 14.93 4.37
C THR A 257 12.08 15.92 4.93
N ILE A 258 11.11 16.36 4.13
CA ILE A 258 10.03 17.24 4.59
C ILE A 258 9.09 16.50 5.53
N LEU A 259 8.71 15.25 5.21
CA LEU A 259 7.93 14.39 6.10
C LEU A 259 8.63 14.23 7.47
N CYS A 260 9.92 13.96 7.46
CA CYS A 260 10.75 13.85 8.67
C CYS A 260 10.71 15.15 9.48
N ALA A 261 10.98 16.29 8.85
CA ALA A 261 10.96 17.59 9.51
C ALA A 261 9.58 17.92 10.11
N LEU A 262 8.49 17.59 9.40
CA LEU A 262 7.12 17.77 9.88
C LEU A 262 6.81 16.85 11.06
N ASP A 263 7.31 15.61 11.06
CA ASP A 263 7.12 14.69 12.18
C ASP A 263 7.90 15.13 13.42
N VAL A 264 9.14 15.58 13.23
CA VAL A 264 9.96 16.18 14.28
C VAL A 264 9.31 17.45 14.83
N ARG A 265 8.65 18.26 13.99
CA ARG A 265 7.90 19.44 14.44
C ARG A 265 6.71 19.04 15.31
N ASN A 266 5.97 18.01 14.91
CA ASN A 266 4.83 17.49 15.67
C ASN A 266 5.25 16.81 16.98
N TYR A 267 6.41 16.15 16.99
CA TYR A 267 6.98 15.51 18.17
C TYR A 267 7.59 16.51 19.14
N ASN A 268 8.19 17.59 18.61
CA ASN A 268 8.88 18.66 19.34
C ASN A 268 9.89 18.15 20.39
N PRO A 269 10.96 17.44 19.97
CA PRO A 269 11.98 16.94 20.90
C PRO A 269 12.77 18.09 21.54
N GLN A 270 13.30 17.89 22.75
CA GLN A 270 14.28 18.79 23.36
C GLN A 270 15.62 18.68 22.64
N LYS A 271 16.02 17.47 22.22
CA LYS A 271 17.21 17.25 21.39
C LYS A 271 16.97 16.15 20.35
N PHE A 272 17.37 16.43 19.12
CA PHE A 272 17.12 15.61 17.93
C PHE A 272 18.41 15.26 17.20
N LEU A 273 18.51 14.03 16.70
CA LEU A 273 19.63 13.57 15.90
C LEU A 273 19.16 13.01 14.55
N PHE A 274 19.64 13.61 13.46
CA PHE A 274 19.45 13.12 12.09
C PHE A 274 20.74 12.48 11.57
N ILE A 275 20.66 11.22 11.15
CA ILE A 275 21.80 10.41 10.74
C ILE A 275 21.64 9.99 9.27
N VAL A 276 22.66 10.28 8.46
CA VAL A 276 22.78 9.77 7.07
C VAL A 276 24.21 9.32 6.76
N HIS A 277 24.37 8.64 5.64
CA HIS A 277 25.68 8.15 5.16
C HIS A 277 26.49 9.18 4.37
N ASN A 278 25.90 10.32 3.95
CA ASN A 278 26.54 11.26 3.02
C ASN A 278 26.37 12.73 3.46
N GLU A 279 27.47 13.48 3.54
CA GLU A 279 27.46 14.89 3.97
C GLU A 279 26.71 15.82 3.01
N GLY A 280 26.70 15.51 1.71
CA GLY A 280 25.93 16.25 0.71
C GLY A 280 24.41 16.13 0.93
N ILE A 281 23.95 14.93 1.29
CA ILE A 281 22.54 14.67 1.69
C ILE A 281 22.25 15.41 3.00
N LEU A 282 23.16 15.32 3.97
CA LEU A 282 23.05 15.97 5.27
C LEU A 282 22.84 17.49 5.16
N LYS A 283 23.63 18.17 4.32
CA LYS A 283 23.50 19.62 4.07
C LYS A 283 22.18 19.99 3.40
N LYS A 284 21.69 19.16 2.48
CA LYS A 284 20.37 19.36 1.85
C LYS A 284 19.26 19.15 2.88
N ALA A 285 19.38 18.13 3.73
CA ALA A 285 18.41 17.84 4.77
C ALA A 285 18.26 19.00 5.76
N MET A 286 19.37 19.55 6.26
CA MET A 286 19.32 20.71 7.16
C MET A 286 18.63 21.92 6.52
N LYS A 287 18.86 22.17 5.22
CA LYS A 287 18.17 23.26 4.50
C LYS A 287 16.66 23.04 4.44
N GLU A 288 16.19 21.83 4.19
CA GLU A 288 14.75 21.54 4.17
C GLU A 288 14.13 21.65 5.57
N PHE A 289 14.83 21.19 6.62
CA PHE A 289 14.39 21.37 8.00
C PHE A 289 14.21 22.85 8.35
N LYS A 290 15.16 23.72 8.01
CA LYS A 290 15.05 25.17 8.25
C LYS A 290 13.82 25.80 7.59
N LYS A 291 13.35 25.27 6.46
CA LYS A 291 12.10 25.74 5.85
C LYS A 291 10.85 25.33 6.63
N VAL A 292 10.86 24.17 7.29
CA VAL A 292 9.75 23.65 8.11
C VAL A 292 9.71 24.30 9.49
N PHE A 293 10.86 24.78 9.97
CA PHE A 293 11.08 25.47 11.24
C PHE A 293 11.49 26.94 11.04
N PRO A 294 10.65 27.78 10.39
CA PRO A 294 11.02 29.15 10.00
C PRO A 294 11.23 30.11 11.18
N PHE A 295 10.76 29.75 12.39
CA PHE A 295 10.85 30.57 13.59
C PHE A 295 11.97 30.14 14.56
N ASN A 296 12.68 29.05 14.25
CA ASN A 296 13.83 28.59 15.03
C ASN A 296 15.08 29.42 14.72
N GLN A 297 15.97 29.52 15.69
CA GLN A 297 17.23 30.25 15.49
C GLN A 297 18.19 29.42 14.63
N GLU A 298 19.04 30.08 13.85
CA GLU A 298 20.07 29.40 13.06
C GLU A 298 20.99 28.53 13.91
N THR A 299 21.22 28.94 15.17
CA THR A 299 22.01 28.23 16.18
C THR A 299 21.34 26.96 16.71
N ASP A 300 20.04 26.77 16.49
CA ASP A 300 19.35 25.53 16.87
C ASP A 300 19.76 24.34 15.97
N PHE A 301 20.37 24.61 14.81
CA PHE A 301 20.77 23.61 13.81
C PHE A 301 22.29 23.50 13.75
N GLY A 302 22.81 22.28 13.93
CA GLY A 302 24.25 22.05 13.96
C GLY A 302 24.66 20.80 13.18
N PHE A 303 25.93 20.76 12.77
CA PHE A 303 26.53 19.58 12.15
C PHE A 303 27.47 18.85 13.10
N TYR A 304 27.42 17.52 13.04
CA TYR A 304 28.44 16.64 13.62
C TYR A 304 29.08 15.79 12.51
N THR A 305 30.11 16.36 11.90
CA THR A 305 30.88 15.73 10.81
C THR A 305 32.36 15.72 11.14
N GLY A 306 33.22 15.24 10.23
CA GLY A 306 34.68 15.36 10.40
C GLY A 306 35.15 16.83 10.52
N LYS A 307 34.39 17.79 9.98
CA LYS A 307 34.76 19.21 9.93
C LYS A 307 34.04 20.07 10.99
N TYR A 308 32.80 19.73 11.34
CA TYR A 308 31.95 20.51 12.24
C TYR A 308 31.54 19.69 13.46
N LYS A 309 31.48 20.31 14.64
CA LYS A 309 31.26 19.62 15.93
C LYS A 309 30.31 20.45 16.82
N ASP A 310 29.11 20.72 16.30
CA ASP A 310 28.12 21.59 16.93
C ASP A 310 27.27 20.84 17.98
N ILE A 311 27.92 20.24 18.99
CA ILE A 311 27.32 19.28 19.93
C ILE A 311 26.15 19.84 20.77
N GLU A 312 26.09 21.15 20.93
CA GLU A 312 25.05 21.84 21.71
C GLU A 312 23.77 22.12 20.90
N ALA A 313 23.79 21.88 19.57
CA ALA A 313 22.64 22.15 18.73
C ALA A 313 21.43 21.27 19.10
N LYS A 314 20.25 21.88 19.13
CA LYS A 314 18.98 21.19 19.37
C LYS A 314 18.67 20.17 18.28
N TYR A 315 18.88 20.54 17.02
CA TYR A 315 18.72 19.69 15.84
C TYR A 315 20.09 19.38 15.26
N LEU A 316 20.65 18.23 15.66
CA LEU A 316 21.97 17.80 15.27
C LEU A 316 21.93 16.93 14.01
N PHE A 317 22.72 17.29 13.01
CA PHE A 317 22.83 16.58 11.74
C PHE A 317 24.19 15.90 11.67
N ALA A 318 24.23 14.57 11.69
CA ALA A 318 25.46 13.80 11.76
C ALA A 318 25.60 12.80 10.60
N THR A 319 26.84 12.49 10.22
CA THR A 319 27.09 11.31 9.38
C THR A 319 27.36 10.10 10.24
N ILE A 320 26.87 8.94 9.81
CA ILE A 320 27.08 7.67 10.53
C ILE A 320 28.57 7.36 10.68
N GLN A 321 29.38 7.62 9.65
CA GLN A 321 30.83 7.39 9.69
C GLN A 321 31.52 8.28 10.71
N THR A 322 31.04 9.52 10.92
CA THR A 322 31.63 10.40 11.94
C THR A 322 31.28 9.91 13.34
N LEU A 323 30.03 9.50 13.55
CA LEU A 323 29.56 9.00 14.85
C LEU A 323 30.26 7.70 15.24
N SER A 324 30.38 6.75 14.31
CA SER A 324 30.96 5.43 14.60
C SER A 324 32.48 5.43 14.70
N ASN A 325 33.18 6.37 14.04
CA ASN A 325 34.63 6.44 14.08
C ASN A 325 35.14 6.74 15.50
N ASN A 326 36.08 5.92 15.99
CA ASN A 326 36.70 6.03 17.32
C ASN A 326 35.69 6.22 18.46
N ASN A 327 34.51 5.60 18.37
CA ASN A 327 33.44 5.72 19.36
C ASN A 327 33.02 7.17 19.66
N ASN A 328 33.09 8.05 18.67
CA ASN A 328 32.69 9.46 18.80
C ASN A 328 31.25 9.65 19.31
N TYR A 329 30.38 8.65 19.16
CA TYR A 329 29.03 8.67 19.74
C TYR A 329 29.03 8.70 21.29
N GLU A 330 30.10 8.25 21.96
CA GLU A 330 30.20 8.18 23.43
C GLU A 330 30.36 9.54 24.11
N ILE A 331 30.60 10.60 23.34
CA ILE A 331 30.63 11.97 23.88
C ILE A 331 29.23 12.46 24.30
N PHE A 332 28.19 11.83 23.75
CA PHE A 332 26.79 12.15 24.04
C PHE A 332 26.26 11.16 25.08
N ASP A 333 25.44 11.61 26.03
CA ASP A 333 24.78 10.66 26.94
C ASP A 333 23.87 9.69 26.17
N LYS A 334 23.67 8.50 26.73
CA LYS A 334 22.78 7.50 26.12
C LYS A 334 21.35 8.02 25.92
N LYS A 335 20.88 8.95 26.75
CA LYS A 335 19.55 9.59 26.67
C LYS A 335 19.61 11.04 26.17
N GLU A 336 20.73 11.46 25.59
CA GLU A 336 20.94 12.82 25.11
C GLU A 336 19.88 13.25 24.09
N PHE A 337 19.46 12.33 23.22
CA PHE A 337 18.50 12.60 22.15
C PHE A 337 17.14 12.00 22.49
N ASP A 338 16.07 12.78 22.38
CA ASP A 338 14.70 12.29 22.54
C ASP A 338 14.22 11.56 21.29
N TYR A 339 14.71 12.00 20.11
CA TYR A 339 14.30 11.48 18.83
C TYR A 339 15.50 11.36 17.89
N ILE A 340 15.76 10.14 17.42
CA ILE A 340 16.78 9.84 16.41
C ILE A 340 16.12 9.38 15.11
N VAL A 341 16.56 9.93 13.98
CA VAL A 341 16.17 9.49 12.63
C VAL A 341 17.38 8.96 11.87
N PHE A 342 17.24 7.77 11.30
CA PHE A 342 18.18 7.17 10.35
C PHE A 342 17.58 7.27 8.95
N ASP A 343 18.13 8.12 8.09
CA ASP A 343 17.69 8.24 6.69
C ASP A 343 18.61 7.43 5.76
N GLU A 344 18.03 6.93 4.68
CA GLU A 344 18.63 5.93 3.80
C GLU A 344 19.13 4.72 4.59
N ALA A 345 18.30 4.23 5.52
CA ALA A 345 18.65 3.18 6.47
C ALA A 345 19.05 1.83 5.81
N HIS A 346 18.89 1.71 4.48
CA HIS A 346 19.29 0.56 3.66
C HIS A 346 20.73 0.61 3.11
N ARG A 347 21.46 1.74 3.23
CA ARG A 347 22.74 1.97 2.51
C ARG A 347 24.00 1.82 3.37
N THR A 348 23.87 1.51 4.65
CA THR A 348 25.00 1.40 5.57
C THR A 348 25.02 0.02 6.18
N ASP A 349 26.23 -0.54 6.35
CA ASP A 349 26.47 -1.83 6.98
C ASP A 349 25.67 -1.93 8.28
N ALA A 350 24.87 -3.00 8.42
CA ALA A 350 23.98 -3.19 9.55
C ALA A 350 24.72 -3.11 10.91
N SER A 351 25.98 -3.55 10.94
CA SER A 351 26.87 -3.47 12.10
C SER A 351 27.10 -2.03 12.59
N THR A 352 27.24 -1.06 11.69
CA THR A 352 27.54 0.33 12.06
C THR A 352 26.31 1.02 12.65
N TYR A 353 25.12 0.78 12.08
CA TYR A 353 23.87 1.27 12.67
C TYR A 353 23.54 0.60 13.99
N GLN A 354 23.77 -0.71 14.11
CA GLN A 354 23.55 -1.45 15.36
C GLN A 354 24.35 -0.87 16.51
N ILE A 355 25.62 -0.47 16.30
CA ILE A 355 26.43 0.17 17.36
C ILE A 355 25.72 1.42 17.90
N ILE A 356 25.27 2.30 17.01
CA ILE A 356 24.59 3.55 17.39
C ILE A 356 23.22 3.27 18.01
N MET A 357 22.42 2.37 17.42
CA MET A 357 21.10 1.99 17.91
C MET A 357 21.15 1.30 19.28
N ASN A 358 22.20 0.53 19.56
CA ASN A 358 22.36 -0.16 20.84
C ASN A 358 22.87 0.77 21.95
N TYR A 359 23.62 1.82 21.59
CA TYR A 359 24.12 2.80 22.55
C TYR A 359 23.03 3.77 23.02
N PHE A 360 22.36 4.44 22.07
CA PHE A 360 21.37 5.47 22.39
C PHE A 360 20.02 4.86 22.82
N ARG A 361 19.35 5.54 23.74
CA ARG A 361 18.05 5.19 24.30
C ARG A 361 17.08 6.38 24.21
N PRO A 362 16.75 6.83 22.98
CA PRO A 362 15.80 7.90 22.78
C PRO A 362 14.38 7.46 23.12
N ASN A 363 13.49 8.43 23.24
CA ASN A 363 12.06 8.16 23.40
C ASN A 363 11.46 7.54 22.12
N PHE A 364 12.03 7.85 20.95
CA PHE A 364 11.65 7.25 19.67
C PHE A 364 12.82 7.19 18.67
N MET A 365 12.93 6.09 17.91
CA MET A 365 13.80 5.95 16.74
C MET A 365 12.99 5.76 15.47
N LEU A 366 13.32 6.48 14.41
CA LEU A 366 12.68 6.34 13.11
C LEU A 366 13.71 5.95 12.03
N GLY A 367 13.41 4.89 11.29
CA GLY A 367 14.10 4.56 10.05
C GLY A 367 13.32 5.11 8.86
N MET A 368 14.04 5.67 7.89
CA MET A 368 13.46 6.06 6.60
C MET A 368 14.23 5.38 5.47
N THR A 369 13.52 4.68 4.59
CA THR A 369 14.15 3.94 3.48
C THR A 369 13.26 3.93 2.24
N ALA A 370 13.86 3.88 1.04
CA ALA A 370 13.11 3.59 -0.19
C ALA A 370 13.02 2.09 -0.49
N THR A 371 14.03 1.33 -0.08
CA THR A 371 14.20 -0.08 -0.44
C THR A 371 14.48 -0.86 0.85
N PRO A 372 13.47 -1.49 1.46
CA PRO A 372 13.66 -2.22 2.71
C PRO A 372 14.27 -3.62 2.49
N GLU A 373 14.19 -4.17 1.27
CA GLU A 373 14.69 -5.51 0.94
C GLU A 373 16.12 -5.46 0.37
N ARG A 374 17.10 -6.01 1.10
CA ARG A 374 18.38 -6.51 0.56
C ARG A 374 18.50 -7.98 0.93
N THR A 375 18.95 -8.82 0.00
CA THR A 375 19.09 -10.27 0.18
C THR A 375 20.25 -10.67 1.09
N ASP A 376 21.21 -9.78 1.36
CA ASP A 376 22.54 -10.23 1.77
C ASP A 376 22.98 -9.78 3.18
N GLU A 377 22.35 -8.77 3.82
CA GLU A 377 22.79 -8.32 5.15
C GLU A 377 21.65 -7.68 5.95
N GLY A 378 21.28 -8.31 7.08
CA GLY A 378 20.51 -7.72 8.17
C GLY A 378 19.09 -7.25 7.81
N ASN A 379 18.08 -7.93 8.36
CA ASN A 379 16.68 -7.55 8.16
C ASN A 379 16.40 -6.17 8.81
N ILE A 380 16.36 -5.09 8.02
CA ILE A 380 16.10 -3.72 8.50
C ILE A 380 14.78 -3.63 9.29
N PHE A 381 13.81 -4.49 8.98
CA PHE A 381 12.57 -4.57 9.73
C PHE A 381 12.82 -4.94 11.19
N GLU A 382 13.72 -5.89 11.47
CA GLU A 382 14.07 -6.31 12.84
C GLU A 382 14.74 -5.20 13.64
N LEU A 383 15.56 -4.35 13.00
CA LEU A 383 16.19 -3.21 13.69
C LEU A 383 15.16 -2.23 14.28
N PHE A 384 14.01 -2.12 13.61
CA PHE A 384 12.88 -1.28 14.00
C PHE A 384 11.72 -2.09 14.59
N ASP A 385 12.03 -3.24 15.20
CA ASP A 385 11.08 -4.12 15.90
C ASP A 385 9.88 -4.57 15.03
N ASN A 386 10.08 -4.63 13.71
CA ASN A 386 9.08 -4.90 12.67
C ASN A 386 7.92 -3.87 12.61
N ASN A 387 8.11 -2.70 13.21
CA ASN A 387 7.13 -1.63 13.23
C ASN A 387 7.18 -0.78 11.96
N VAL A 388 6.53 -1.24 10.88
CA VAL A 388 6.36 -0.42 9.68
C VAL A 388 5.26 0.61 9.92
N ALA A 389 5.67 1.85 10.19
CA ALA A 389 4.78 2.95 10.47
C ALA A 389 3.96 3.34 9.24
N TYR A 390 4.59 3.45 8.07
CA TYR A 390 3.90 3.83 6.85
C TYR A 390 4.71 3.42 5.62
N GLU A 391 4.01 3.01 4.57
CA GLU A 391 4.60 2.69 3.27
C GLU A 391 3.96 3.54 2.18
N ILE A 392 4.73 4.50 1.66
CA ILE A 392 4.37 5.27 0.46
C ILE A 392 4.60 4.36 -0.74
N ARG A 393 3.55 3.64 -1.13
CA ARG A 393 3.47 3.00 -2.45
C ARG A 393 2.85 4.01 -3.41
N LEU A 394 3.49 4.23 -4.55
CA LEU A 394 3.06 5.19 -5.57
C LEU A 394 1.58 5.03 -6.03
N PRO A 395 0.97 3.83 -6.02
CA PRO A 395 -0.47 3.66 -6.24
C PRO A 395 -1.40 4.36 -5.22
N LYS A 396 -0.99 4.50 -3.94
CA LYS A 396 -1.79 5.24 -2.93
C LYS A 396 -1.83 6.75 -3.19
N ALA A 397 -0.82 7.30 -3.87
CA ALA A 397 -0.79 8.70 -4.29
C ALA A 397 -1.82 8.99 -5.40
N LEU A 398 -2.16 7.95 -6.19
CA LEU A 398 -3.13 8.02 -7.28
C LEU A 398 -4.57 7.81 -6.79
N GLU A 399 -4.78 7.02 -5.72
CA GLU A 399 -6.10 6.79 -5.09
C GLU A 399 -6.65 7.98 -4.29
N SER A 400 -5.85 9.01 -4.00
CA SER A 400 -6.21 10.11 -3.09
C SER A 400 -6.71 11.39 -3.79
N ASP A 401 -7.08 11.34 -5.08
CA ASP A 401 -7.49 12.51 -5.89
C ASP A 401 -6.45 13.65 -5.91
N ILE A 402 -5.15 13.32 -5.81
CA ILE A 402 -4.04 14.31 -5.77
C ILE A 402 -3.55 14.69 -7.18
N LEU A 403 -4.12 14.14 -8.25
CA LEU A 403 -3.68 14.40 -9.62
C LEU A 403 -4.88 14.79 -10.50
N CYS A 404 -4.90 16.06 -10.93
CA CYS A 404 -5.67 16.52 -12.10
C CYS A 404 -4.84 16.39 -13.39
#